data_AF-Q07T19-F1
#
_entry.id   AF-Q07T19-F1
#
_cell.length_a   1.000
_cell.length_b   1.000
_cell.length_c   1.000
_cell.angle_alpha   90.00
_cell.angle_beta   90.00
_cell.angle_gamma   90.00
#
_symmetry.space_group_name_H-M   'P 1'
#
loop_
_entity.id
_entity.type
_entity.pdbx_description
1 polymer ?
#
loop_
_entity_poly.entity_id
_entity_poly.type
_entity_poly.pdbx_seq_one_letter_code
_entity_poly.pdbx_strand_id
1 'polypeptide(L)'
;MIKQTDGEHGARRDEAPEMPTEVTISLRLAPEAAAAVDRWAARRQISRDAAVEQLLRFGLDVAMSASQAKPMRTARATELAASQIGRLIDPEAPSAERDRRIDRLTKGPPEFVDARVDLPKPKI
;
A
#
# COMPACT_ATOMS: atom_id res chain seq x y z
N MET A 1 -52.28 7.11 49.91
CA MET A 1 -52.53 8.53 49.55
C MET A 1 -51.32 9.05 48.76
N ILE A 2 -51.47 10.01 47.85
CA ILE A 2 -50.39 10.56 46.98
C ILE A 2 -49.86 11.90 47.56
N LYS A 3 -48.70 12.46 47.17
CA LYS A 3 -47.67 12.12 46.14
C LYS A 3 -46.44 11.40 46.80
N GLN A 4 -45.27 11.09 46.19
CA GLN A 4 -44.50 11.56 45.00
C GLN A 4 -43.92 13.01 45.13
N THR A 5 -42.87 13.42 44.42
CA THR A 5 -41.89 12.71 43.57
C THR A 5 -40.64 12.35 44.41
N ASP A 6 -39.35 12.60 44.19
CA ASP A 6 -38.45 13.06 43.08
C ASP A 6 -36.99 12.65 43.47
N GLY A 7 -35.89 12.88 42.74
CA GLY A 7 -35.69 13.57 41.45
C GLY A 7 -34.23 13.78 41.02
N GLU A 8 -33.23 13.09 41.59
CA GLU A 8 -31.82 13.28 41.24
C GLU A 8 -31.33 12.31 40.16
N HIS A 9 -31.09 12.83 38.96
CA HIS A 9 -30.28 12.16 37.94
C HIS A 9 -28.80 12.22 38.33
N GLY A 10 -28.41 11.38 39.29
CA GLY A 10 -27.02 11.09 39.59
C GLY A 10 -26.35 10.53 38.33
N ALA A 11 -25.65 11.39 37.59
CA ALA A 11 -25.12 11.07 36.27
C ALA A 11 -24.14 9.89 36.39
N ARG A 12 -24.59 8.71 35.93
CA ARG A 12 -23.67 7.62 35.61
C ARG A 12 -22.74 8.18 34.55
N ARG A 13 -21.49 8.38 34.92
CA ARG A 13 -20.43 8.53 33.93
C ARG A 13 -20.42 7.21 33.20
N ASP A 14 -20.67 7.24 31.89
CA ASP A 14 -20.35 6.10 31.05
C ASP A 14 -18.82 5.98 31.08
N GLU A 15 -18.35 5.17 32.02
CA GLU A 15 -16.95 4.82 32.19
C GLU A 15 -16.54 4.00 30.98
N ALA A 16 -16.13 4.73 29.93
CA ALA A 16 -15.74 4.16 28.65
C ALA A 16 -14.74 3.03 28.93
N PRO A 17 -14.96 1.83 28.36
CA PRO A 17 -14.21 0.65 28.78
C PRO A 17 -12.72 0.91 28.64
N GLU A 18 -11.98 0.78 29.75
CA GLU A 18 -10.53 0.80 29.74
C GLU A 18 -10.06 -0.36 28.85
N MET A 19 -9.81 -0.04 27.58
CA MET A 19 -9.26 -0.98 26.61
C MET A 19 -7.93 -1.46 27.18
N PRO A 20 -7.75 -2.78 27.41
CA PRO A 20 -6.57 -3.28 28.10
C PRO A 20 -5.32 -2.86 27.34
N THR A 21 -4.46 -2.10 28.01
CA THR A 21 -3.23 -1.51 27.43
C THR A 21 -2.26 -2.58 26.94
N GLU A 22 -2.37 -3.80 27.49
CA GLU A 22 -1.62 -4.98 27.09
C GLU A 22 -2.58 -6.14 26.80
N VAL A 23 -2.39 -6.83 25.67
CA VAL A 23 -3.17 -8.01 25.29
C VAL A 23 -2.22 -9.18 25.06
N THR A 24 -2.26 -10.18 25.95
CA THR A 24 -1.42 -11.38 25.86
C THR A 24 -1.89 -12.30 24.74
N ILE A 25 -1.12 -12.39 23.66
CA ILE A 25 -1.37 -13.29 22.53
C ILE A 25 -0.46 -14.52 22.65
N SER A 26 -1.03 -15.72 22.58
CA SER A 26 -0.26 -16.98 22.49
C SER A 26 -0.10 -17.41 21.04
N LEU A 27 1.12 -17.39 20.50
CA LEU A 27 1.43 -17.77 19.12
C LEU A 27 2.07 -19.15 19.03
N ARG A 28 1.71 -19.94 18.01
CA ARG A 28 2.48 -21.11 17.57
C ARG A 28 3.29 -20.72 16.34
N LEU A 29 4.61 -20.81 16.44
CA LEU A 29 5.56 -20.51 15.35
C LEU A 29 6.33 -21.78 14.96
N ALA A 30 6.72 -21.88 13.69
CA ALA A 30 7.73 -22.85 13.27
C ALA A 30 9.07 -22.55 13.99
N PRO A 31 9.90 -23.56 14.34
CA PRO A 31 11.14 -23.35 15.09
C PRO A 31 12.12 -22.44 14.33
N GLU A 32 12.15 -22.53 13.00
CA GLU A 32 12.95 -21.66 12.14
C GLU A 32 12.53 -20.18 12.22
N ALA A 33 11.22 -19.92 12.30
CA ALA A 33 10.65 -18.59 12.41
C ALA A 33 10.91 -17.98 13.79
N ALA A 34 10.76 -18.77 14.87
CA ALA A 34 11.13 -18.35 16.23
C ALA A 34 12.64 -17.99 16.30
N ALA A 35 13.51 -18.86 15.77
CA ALA A 35 14.94 -18.60 15.71
C ALA A 35 15.30 -17.41 14.80
N ALA A 36 14.49 -17.08 13.78
CA ALA A 36 14.67 -15.89 12.96
C ALA A 36 14.33 -14.60 13.73
N VAL A 37 13.26 -14.61 14.54
CA VAL A 37 12.92 -13.53 15.48
C VAL A 37 14.06 -13.34 16.49
N ASP A 38 14.57 -14.42 17.09
CA ASP A 38 15.69 -14.35 18.04
C ASP A 38 16.95 -13.72 17.43
N ARG A 39 17.33 -14.13 16.22
CA ARG A 39 18.43 -13.52 15.46
C ARG A 39 18.16 -12.07 15.07
N TRP A 40 16.91 -11.61 15.04
CA TRP A 40 16.55 -10.20 14.77
C TRP A 40 16.61 -9.37 16.06
N ALA A 41 16.07 -9.90 17.16
CA ALA A 41 16.13 -9.32 18.50
C ALA A 41 17.58 -9.12 18.97
N ALA A 42 18.42 -10.17 18.89
CA ALA A 42 19.82 -10.13 19.31
C ALA A 42 20.65 -9.10 18.52
N ARG A 43 20.44 -8.98 17.20
CA ARG A 43 21.11 -7.96 16.35
C ARG A 43 20.68 -6.53 16.65
N ARG A 44 19.56 -6.33 17.36
CA ARG A 44 19.02 -5.02 17.74
C ARG A 44 19.12 -4.73 19.24
N GLN A 45 19.61 -5.68 20.04
CA GLN A 45 19.71 -5.58 21.50
C GLN A 45 18.37 -5.28 22.19
N ILE A 46 17.28 -5.89 21.68
CA ILE A 46 15.91 -5.76 22.21
C ILE A 46 15.38 -7.12 22.69
N SER A 47 14.30 -7.09 23.47
CA SER A 47 13.57 -8.27 23.93
C SER A 47 12.81 -8.96 22.78
N ARG A 48 12.40 -10.23 22.98
CA ARG A 48 11.72 -11.05 21.96
C ARG A 48 10.31 -10.53 21.66
N ASP A 49 9.59 -10.12 22.70
CA ASP A 49 8.30 -9.44 22.68
C ASP A 49 8.34 -8.16 21.83
N ALA A 50 9.20 -7.18 22.18
CA ALA A 50 9.40 -5.98 21.39
C ALA A 50 9.85 -6.28 19.95
N ALA A 51 10.62 -7.35 19.72
CA ALA A 51 10.97 -7.79 18.37
C ALA A 51 9.75 -8.30 17.58
N VAL A 52 8.85 -9.08 18.19
CA VAL A 52 7.59 -9.52 17.57
C VAL A 52 6.68 -8.33 17.28
N GLU A 53 6.51 -7.40 18.23
CA GLU A 53 5.70 -6.20 18.05
C GLU A 53 6.19 -5.33 16.87
N GLN A 54 7.49 -5.05 16.80
CA GLN A 54 8.08 -4.28 15.70
C GLN A 54 7.94 -5.01 14.34
N LEU A 55 8.18 -6.32 14.30
CA LEU A 55 8.03 -7.12 13.09
C LEU A 55 6.56 -7.20 12.60
N LEU A 56 5.60 -7.29 13.53
CA LEU A 56 4.17 -7.22 13.22
C LEU A 56 3.78 -5.83 12.68
N ARG A 57 4.22 -4.74 13.33
CA ARG A 57 3.98 -3.37 12.86
C ARG A 57 4.51 -3.17 11.43
N PHE A 58 5.76 -3.51 11.17
CA PHE A 58 6.34 -3.42 9.82
C PHE A 58 5.60 -4.31 8.81
N GLY A 59 5.15 -5.50 9.21
CA GLY A 59 4.34 -6.38 8.36
C GLY A 59 2.99 -5.76 7.96
N LEU A 60 2.32 -5.11 8.91
CA LEU A 60 1.05 -4.41 8.68
C LEU A 60 1.24 -3.15 7.83
N ASP A 61 2.24 -2.32 8.13
CA ASP A 61 2.60 -1.12 7.35
C ASP A 61 2.88 -1.48 5.87
N VAL A 62 3.64 -2.55 5.64
CA VAL A 62 3.95 -3.06 4.29
C VAL A 62 2.71 -3.63 3.62
N ALA A 63 1.84 -4.36 4.33
CA ALA A 63 0.60 -4.89 3.76
C ALA A 63 -0.39 -3.76 3.34
N MET A 64 -0.58 -2.76 4.20
CA MET A 64 -1.45 -1.59 3.94
C MET A 64 -0.91 -0.76 2.77
N SER A 65 0.38 -0.42 2.77
CA SER A 65 0.99 0.34 1.69
C SER A 65 1.05 -0.42 0.37
N ALA A 66 1.30 -1.73 0.37
CA ALA A 66 1.27 -2.57 -0.83
C ALA A 66 -0.14 -2.71 -1.45
N SER A 67 -1.19 -2.62 -0.62
CA SER A 67 -2.59 -2.58 -1.08
C SER A 67 -2.88 -1.27 -1.83
N GLN A 68 -2.61 -0.12 -1.22
CA GLN A 68 -2.88 1.19 -1.82
C GLN A 68 -1.96 1.52 -3.01
N ALA A 69 -0.70 1.08 -2.98
CA ALA A 69 0.30 1.49 -3.96
C ALA A 69 0.03 1.00 -5.39
N LYS A 70 -0.60 -0.18 -5.57
CA LYS A 70 -0.74 -0.81 -6.89
C LYS A 70 -1.56 0.00 -7.90
N PRO A 71 -2.85 0.35 -7.65
CA PRO A 71 -3.66 1.11 -8.60
C PRO A 71 -3.28 2.60 -8.66
N MET A 72 -2.82 3.20 -7.54
CA MET A 72 -2.53 4.62 -7.51
C MET A 72 -1.20 4.98 -8.22
N ARG A 73 -0.21 4.08 -8.21
CA ARG A 73 1.04 4.27 -8.96
C ARG A 73 0.85 4.15 -10.47
N THR A 74 0.00 3.23 -10.95
CA THR A 74 -0.26 3.10 -12.40
C THR A 74 -0.99 4.32 -12.95
N ALA A 75 -2.04 4.82 -12.26
CA ALA A 75 -2.75 6.02 -12.69
C ALA A 75 -1.82 7.24 -12.81
N ARG A 76 -1.01 7.53 -11.77
CA ARG A 76 -0.05 8.64 -11.78
C ARG A 76 1.08 8.46 -12.79
N ALA A 77 1.53 7.23 -13.05
CA ALA A 77 2.52 6.95 -14.09
C ALA A 77 1.96 7.24 -15.50
N THR A 78 0.72 6.84 -15.77
CA THR A 78 0.03 7.13 -17.04
C THR A 78 -0.17 8.64 -17.25
N GLU A 79 -0.60 9.36 -16.22
CA GLU A 79 -0.74 10.83 -16.25
C GLU A 79 0.59 11.53 -16.56
N LEU A 80 1.66 11.15 -15.85
CA LEU A 80 3.00 11.70 -16.09
C LEU A 80 3.51 11.35 -17.49
N ALA A 81 3.34 10.11 -17.96
CA ALA A 81 3.73 9.70 -19.31
C ALA A 81 2.98 10.49 -20.39
N ALA A 82 1.65 10.63 -20.28
CA ALA A 82 0.85 11.42 -21.20
C ALA A 82 1.29 12.89 -21.23
N SER A 83 1.59 13.48 -20.07
CA SER A 83 2.08 14.86 -19.98
C SER A 83 3.46 15.09 -20.61
N GLN A 84 4.33 14.07 -20.65
CA GLN A 84 5.62 14.17 -21.35
C GLN A 84 5.50 13.90 -22.84
N ILE A 85 4.69 12.91 -23.24
CA ILE A 85 4.39 12.63 -24.65
C ILE A 85 3.77 13.87 -25.31
N GLY A 86 2.81 14.54 -24.65
CA GLY A 86 2.22 15.79 -25.15
C GLY A 86 3.19 16.96 -25.32
N ARG A 87 4.35 16.97 -24.65
CA ARG A 87 5.41 17.97 -24.82
C ARG A 87 6.38 17.65 -25.96
N LEU A 88 6.45 16.39 -26.37
CA LEU A 88 7.31 15.90 -27.47
C LEU A 88 6.58 15.90 -28.83
N ILE A 89 5.27 16.17 -28.82
CA ILE A 89 4.43 16.26 -30.02
C ILE A 89 4.32 17.73 -30.42
N ASP A 90 4.71 18.01 -31.64
CA ASP A 90 4.42 19.25 -32.35
C ASP A 90 2.89 19.40 -32.52
N PRO A 91 2.25 20.44 -31.95
CA PRO A 91 0.80 20.60 -32.01
C PRO A 91 0.30 21.13 -33.37
N GLU A 92 1.16 21.77 -34.16
CA GLU A 92 0.82 22.33 -35.48
C GLU A 92 0.90 21.27 -36.59
N ALA A 93 1.61 20.16 -36.34
CA ALA A 93 1.69 19.04 -37.26
C ALA A 93 0.31 18.41 -37.58
N PRO A 94 0.10 17.88 -38.81
CA PRO A 94 -1.10 17.12 -39.16
C PRO A 94 -1.36 15.95 -38.20
N SER A 95 -2.62 15.62 -37.94
CA SER A 95 -3.01 14.53 -37.01
C SER A 95 -2.28 13.22 -37.32
N ALA A 96 -2.33 12.77 -38.57
CA ALA A 96 -1.67 11.53 -39.00
C ALA A 96 -0.14 11.50 -38.79
N GLU A 97 0.53 12.66 -38.67
CA GLU A 97 1.95 12.75 -38.31
C GLU A 97 2.15 12.75 -36.79
N ARG A 98 1.27 13.42 -36.04
CA ARG A 98 1.25 13.33 -34.57
C ARG A 98 0.97 11.90 -34.09
N ASP A 99 0.03 11.21 -34.72
CA ASP A 99 -0.34 9.82 -34.41
C ASP A 99 0.83 8.87 -34.65
N ARG A 100 1.58 9.04 -35.75
CA ARG A 100 2.83 8.29 -36.01
C ARG A 100 3.90 8.54 -34.96
N ARG A 101 4.03 9.77 -34.46
CA ARG A 101 4.98 10.11 -33.39
C ARG A 101 4.56 9.52 -32.04
N ILE A 102 3.26 9.55 -31.71
CA ILE A 102 2.69 8.85 -30.53
C ILE A 102 3.00 7.35 -30.61
N ASP A 103 2.72 6.71 -31.74
CA ASP A 103 3.00 5.29 -31.95
C ASP A 103 4.49 4.99 -31.80
N ARG A 104 5.38 5.75 -32.45
CA ARG A 104 6.84 5.55 -32.34
C ARG A 104 7.38 5.77 -30.92
N LEU A 105 6.76 6.64 -30.12
CA LEU A 105 7.13 6.85 -28.71
C LEU A 105 6.56 5.80 -27.74
N THR A 106 5.42 5.17 -28.06
CA THR A 106 4.71 4.25 -27.15
C THR A 106 4.87 2.77 -27.53
N LYS A 107 4.80 2.45 -28.82
CA LYS A 107 5.06 1.12 -29.41
C LYS A 107 6.56 0.91 -29.68
N GLY A 108 7.31 2.00 -29.85
CA GLY A 108 8.73 1.99 -30.19
C GLY A 108 8.96 2.01 -31.71
N PRO A 109 10.23 2.10 -32.17
CA PRO A 109 10.56 1.86 -33.57
C PRO A 109 10.30 0.38 -33.94
N PRO A 110 9.83 0.08 -35.17
CA PRO A 110 9.43 -1.26 -35.57
C PRO A 110 10.55 -2.30 -35.42
N GLU A 111 11.80 -1.89 -35.59
CA GLU A 111 13.00 -2.73 -35.50
C GLU A 111 13.24 -3.33 -34.10
N PHE A 112 12.59 -2.78 -33.07
CA PHE A 112 12.76 -3.20 -31.67
C PHE A 112 11.50 -3.82 -31.04
N VAL A 113 10.39 -3.93 -31.79
CA VAL A 113 9.12 -4.45 -31.26
C VAL A 113 9.26 -5.90 -30.77
N ASP A 114 9.98 -6.75 -31.49
CA ASP A 114 10.20 -8.15 -31.09
C ASP A 114 11.12 -8.32 -29.88
N ALA A 115 11.93 -7.31 -29.55
CA ALA A 115 12.79 -7.30 -28.37
C ALA A 115 12.05 -6.86 -27.10
N ARG A 116 10.80 -6.41 -27.20
CA ARG A 116 9.98 -6.02 -26.05
C ARG A 116 9.60 -7.23 -25.19
N VAL A 117 9.79 -7.06 -23.89
CA VAL A 117 9.40 -8.04 -22.84
C VAL A 117 8.17 -7.59 -22.06
N ASP A 118 7.72 -6.35 -22.28
CA ASP A 118 6.67 -5.67 -21.51
C ASP A 118 5.29 -5.71 -22.19
N LEU A 119 5.24 -5.96 -23.51
CA LEU A 119 4.01 -6.11 -24.29
C LEU A 119 3.81 -7.57 -24.74
N PRO A 120 2.55 -8.03 -24.88
CA PRO A 120 2.27 -9.29 -25.57
C PRO A 120 2.71 -9.18 -27.03
N LYS A 121 3.48 -10.16 -27.52
CA LYS A 121 3.96 -10.16 -28.91
C LYS A 121 2.77 -10.18 -29.89
N PRO A 122 2.84 -9.43 -31.01
CA PRO A 122 1.80 -9.48 -32.02
C PRO A 122 1.66 -10.90 -32.57
N LYS A 123 0.42 -11.34 -32.78
CA LYS A 123 0.16 -12.57 -33.54
C LYS A 123 0.29 -12.25 -35.03
N ILE A 124 1.23 -12.93 -35.67
CA ILE A 124 1.42 -12.99 -37.12
C ILE A 124 0.50 -14.10 -37.67
#